data_AF-A0A810NED9-F1
#
_entry.id   AF-A0A810NED9-F1
#
_cell.length_a   1.000
_cell.length_b   1.000
_cell.length_c   1.000
_cell.angle_alpha   90.00
_cell.angle_beta   90.00
_cell.angle_gamma   90.00
#
_symmetry.space_group_name_H-M   'P 1'
#
loop_
_entity.id
_entity.type
_entity.pdbx_description
1 polymer ?
#
loop_
_entity_poly.entity_id
_entity_poly.type
_entity_poly.pdbx_seq_one_letter_code
_entity_poly.pdbx_strand_id
1 'polypeptide(L)'
;MLTYVTAHGEVSMAEAPIKQLAVDLVEVRRISADLRIQADTGLASGLGGFARELERGVLFGTFSPSGEARAARNALWAALRRHRDNAEQQLRLGQAFAAALEQVLVNYTEADDLAAAALKVIDREIAAAAQRAEHAELRHQQGRGENA
;
A
#
# COMPACT_ATOMS: atom_id res chain seq x y z
N MET A 1 8.18 -5.78 23.67
CA MET A 1 8.10 -7.25 23.75
C MET A 1 8.20 -7.61 25.22
N LEU A 2 7.05 -7.67 25.92
CA LEU A 2 7.00 -7.98 27.35
C LEU A 2 6.28 -9.31 27.49
N THR A 3 7.03 -10.36 27.82
CA THR A 3 6.52 -11.68 28.14
C THR A 3 6.32 -11.75 29.64
N TYR A 4 5.08 -11.96 30.10
CA TYR A 4 4.81 -12.41 31.45
C TYR A 4 3.99 -13.69 31.39
N VAL A 5 4.51 -14.72 32.07
CA VAL A 5 3.85 -16.02 32.25
C VAL A 5 3.09 -15.96 33.56
N THR A 6 1.76 -16.14 33.50
CA THR A 6 0.94 -16.41 34.69
C THR A 6 0.47 -17.86 34.66
N ALA A 7 0.64 -18.53 35.79
CA ALA A 7 0.08 -19.84 36.07
C ALA A 7 -1.45 -19.69 36.25
N HIS A 8 -2.21 -20.63 35.70
CA HIS A 8 -3.67 -20.66 35.58
C HIS A 8 -4.21 -20.00 34.31
N GLY A 9 -4.50 -20.87 33.35
CA GLY A 9 -4.97 -20.52 32.03
C GLY A 9 -6.42 -20.04 32.05
N GLU A 10 -6.60 -18.82 31.59
CA GLU A 10 -7.72 -18.39 30.79
C GLU A 10 -7.20 -17.24 29.92
N VAL A 11 -6.93 -17.55 28.65
CA VAL A 11 -6.58 -16.53 27.65
C VAL A 11 -7.87 -15.83 27.26
N SER A 12 -8.30 -14.85 28.07
CA SER A 12 -9.28 -13.87 27.63
C SER A 12 -8.57 -12.89 26.71
N MET A 13 -8.53 -13.22 25.41
CA MET A 13 -8.28 -12.22 24.37
C MET A 13 -9.51 -11.33 24.30
N ALA A 14 -9.57 -10.33 25.18
CA ALA A 14 -10.27 -9.10 24.85
C ALA A 14 -9.47 -8.44 23.71
N GLU A 15 -9.65 -8.95 22.49
CA GLU A 15 -9.23 -8.28 21.27
C GLU A 15 -9.87 -6.91 21.33
N ALA A 16 -9.04 -5.88 21.58
CA ALA A 16 -9.44 -4.52 21.34
C ALA A 16 -9.99 -4.48 19.92
N PRO A 17 -11.23 -3.98 19.70
CA PRO A 17 -11.83 -4.01 18.38
C PRO A 17 -10.88 -3.34 17.42
N ILE A 18 -10.38 -4.09 16.44
CA ILE A 18 -9.56 -3.57 15.36
C ILE A 18 -10.37 -2.43 14.77
N LYS A 19 -9.93 -1.19 14.97
CA LYS A 19 -10.59 -0.03 14.37
C LYS A 19 -10.62 -0.29 12.88
N GLN A 20 -11.80 -0.56 12.34
CA GLN A 20 -11.99 -0.75 10.91
C GLN A 20 -11.61 0.54 10.22
N LEU A 21 -10.40 0.57 9.67
CA LEU A 21 -9.93 1.67 8.85
C LEU A 21 -10.59 1.47 7.49
N ALA A 22 -11.62 2.26 7.20
CA ALA A 22 -12.15 2.36 5.84
C ALA A 22 -11.07 3.01 4.98
N VAL A 23 -10.37 2.21 4.18
CA VAL A 23 -9.36 2.69 3.24
C VAL A 23 -10.05 3.04 1.94
N ASP A 24 -9.91 4.30 1.51
CA ASP A 24 -10.36 4.72 0.18
C ASP A 24 -9.39 4.16 -0.88
N LEU A 25 -9.76 3.01 -1.45
CA LEU A 25 -8.96 2.33 -2.47
C LEU A 25 -8.86 3.13 -3.78
N VAL A 26 -9.81 4.02 -4.07
CA VAL A 26 -9.77 4.89 -5.25
C VAL A 26 -8.69 5.95 -5.06
N GLU A 27 -8.65 6.57 -3.88
CA GLU A 27 -7.62 7.55 -3.55
C GLU A 27 -6.23 6.91 -3.48
N VAL A 28 -6.10 5.72 -2.88
CA VAL A 28 -4.83 4.97 -2.86
C VAL A 28 -4.34 4.65 -4.28
N ARG A 29 -5.23 4.22 -5.18
CA ARG A 29 -4.90 3.99 -6.60
C ARG A 29 -4.40 5.26 -7.28
N ARG A 30 -5.10 6.38 -7.08
CA ARG A 30 -4.70 7.69 -7.65
C ARG A 30 -3.32 8.10 -7.15
N ILE A 31 -3.11 8.09 -5.84
CA ILE A 31 -1.84 8.49 -5.23
C ILE A 31 -0.70 7.60 -5.72
N SER A 32 -0.91 6.28 -5.79
CA SER A 32 0.10 5.34 -6.30
C SER A 32 0.48 5.64 -7.76
N ALA A 33 -0.51 5.90 -8.62
CA ALA A 33 -0.27 6.25 -10.01
C ALA A 33 0.50 7.58 -10.15
N ASP A 34 0.08 8.62 -9.40
CA ASP A 34 0.73 9.93 -9.41
C ASP A 34 2.19 9.83 -8.93
N LEU A 35 2.43 9.09 -7.84
CA LEU A 35 3.76 8.90 -7.27
C LEU A 35 4.69 8.20 -8.26
N ARG A 36 4.18 7.20 -8.98
CA ARG A 36 4.91 6.45 -9.99
C ARG A 36 5.24 7.31 -11.21
N ILE A 37 4.30 8.13 -11.67
CA ILE A 37 4.54 9.11 -12.73
C ILE A 37 5.63 10.10 -12.30
N GLN A 38 5.53 10.67 -11.10
CA GLN A 38 6.53 11.61 -10.57
C GLN A 38 7.92 10.98 -10.43
N ALA A 39 7.98 9.74 -9.98
CA ALA A 39 9.23 8.98 -9.85
C ALA A 39 9.85 8.70 -11.23
N ASP A 40 9.10 8.07 -12.13
CA ASP A 40 9.63 7.54 -13.39
C ASP A 40 9.84 8.63 -14.45
N THR A 41 8.89 9.56 -14.58
CA THR A 41 8.96 10.60 -15.63
C THR A 41 9.57 11.91 -15.15
N GLY A 42 9.44 12.23 -13.86
CA GLY A 42 10.02 13.45 -13.28
C GLY A 42 11.44 13.23 -12.79
N LEU A 43 11.57 12.55 -11.65
CA LEU A 43 12.83 12.40 -10.93
C LEU A 43 13.87 11.57 -11.70
N ALA A 44 13.50 10.40 -12.21
CA ALA A 44 14.44 9.52 -12.90
C ALA A 44 14.95 10.15 -14.22
N SER A 45 14.05 10.75 -15.00
CA SER A 45 14.41 11.47 -16.23
C SER A 45 15.32 12.68 -15.94
N GLY A 46 14.96 13.48 -14.92
CA GLY A 46 15.76 14.62 -14.48
C GLY A 46 17.15 14.23 -14.00
N LEU A 47 17.26 13.15 -13.22
CA LEU A 47 18.55 12.57 -12.79
C LEU A 47 19.41 12.13 -13.98
N GLY A 48 18.81 11.47 -14.97
CA GLY A 48 19.51 11.05 -16.18
C GLY A 48 20.01 12.24 -17.02
N GLY A 49 19.22 13.32 -17.11
CA GLY A 49 19.62 14.57 -17.75
C GLY A 49 20.78 15.24 -17.02
N PHE A 50 20.64 15.40 -15.71
CA PHE A 50 21.65 16.01 -14.84
C PHE A 50 22.99 15.25 -14.84
N ALA A 51 22.96 13.92 -14.79
CA ALA A 51 24.17 13.10 -14.87
C ALA A 51 24.94 13.33 -16.18
N ARG A 52 24.23 13.42 -17.31
CA ARG A 52 24.84 13.71 -18.62
C ARG A 52 25.43 15.12 -18.69
N GLU A 53 24.78 16.11 -18.09
CA GLU A 53 25.31 17.48 -18.05
C GLU A 53 26.55 17.60 -17.14
N LEU A 54 26.57 16.87 -16.02
CA LEU A 54 27.77 16.75 -15.18
C LEU A 54 28.94 16.13 -15.95
N GLU A 55 28.71 15.03 -16.65
CA GLU A 55 29.74 14.34 -17.46
C GLU A 55 30.30 15.21 -18.59
N ARG A 56 29.46 16.07 -19.18
CA ARG A 56 29.89 17.03 -20.23
C ARG A 56 30.73 18.19 -19.68
N GLY A 57 30.78 18.35 -18.35
CA GLY A 57 31.69 19.25 -17.68
C GLY A 57 31.20 20.69 -17.63
N VAL A 58 30.87 21.14 -16.42
CA VAL A 58 30.69 22.57 -16.12
C VAL A 58 32.06 23.25 -16.21
N LEU A 59 32.32 23.99 -17.28
CA LEU A 59 33.59 24.70 -17.59
C LEU A 59 33.87 25.91 -16.67
N PHE A 60 33.42 25.88 -15.41
CA PHE A 60 33.69 26.97 -14.48
C PHE A 60 35.17 27.00 -14.08
N GLY A 61 35.82 28.13 -14.38
CA GLY A 61 37.08 28.52 -13.73
C GLY A 61 38.35 27.84 -14.24
N THR A 62 38.42 27.45 -15.52
CA THR A 62 39.65 26.89 -16.12
C THR A 62 40.82 27.88 -16.17
N PHE A 63 40.57 29.19 -16.04
CA PHE A 63 41.58 30.23 -16.05
C PHE A 63 41.34 31.26 -14.93
N SER A 64 41.67 30.92 -13.69
CA SER A 64 42.00 31.94 -12.68
C SER A 64 43.36 31.63 -12.06
N PRO A 65 44.30 32.58 -12.05
CA PRO A 65 45.60 32.42 -11.40
C PRO A 65 45.48 32.40 -9.86
N SER A 66 44.39 32.93 -9.29
CA SER A 66 44.07 32.75 -7.87
C SER A 66 43.42 31.38 -7.67
N GLY A 67 43.92 30.56 -6.74
CA GLY A 67 43.40 29.21 -6.46
C GLY A 67 41.91 29.15 -6.06
N GLU A 68 41.25 30.29 -5.90
CA GLU A 68 39.83 30.48 -5.64
C GLU A 68 38.94 29.82 -6.69
N ALA A 69 39.29 29.89 -7.98
CA ALA A 69 38.49 29.25 -9.02
C ALA A 69 38.50 27.71 -8.89
N ARG A 70 39.63 27.14 -8.47
CA ARG A 70 39.75 25.70 -8.21
C ARG A 70 38.94 25.29 -6.99
N ALA A 71 38.98 26.10 -5.92
CA ALA A 71 38.19 25.87 -4.72
C ALA A 71 36.68 25.96 -4.99
N ALA A 72 36.24 27.01 -5.71
CA ALA A 72 34.85 27.18 -6.12
C ALA A 72 34.36 26.03 -7.00
N ARG A 73 35.18 25.58 -7.97
CA ARG A 73 34.87 24.41 -8.80
C ARG A 73 34.70 23.14 -7.98
N ASN A 74 35.59 22.88 -7.03
CA ASN A 74 35.50 21.70 -6.17
C ASN A 74 34.26 21.75 -5.25
N ALA A 75 33.96 22.92 -4.69
CA ALA A 75 32.77 23.12 -3.86
C ALA A 75 31.48 22.92 -4.68
N LEU A 76 31.42 23.47 -5.89
CA LEU A 76 30.31 23.27 -6.82
C LEU A 76 30.15 21.78 -7.16
N TRP A 77 31.22 21.08 -7.49
CA TRP A 77 31.19 19.63 -7.74
C TRP A 77 30.68 18.84 -6.54
N ALA A 78 31.13 19.17 -5.33
CA ALA A 78 30.66 18.50 -4.11
C ALA A 78 29.17 18.74 -3.87
N ALA A 79 28.68 19.95 -4.10
CA ALA A 79 27.26 20.28 -3.99
C ALA A 79 26.42 19.51 -5.03
N LEU A 80 26.88 19.46 -6.29
CA LEU A 80 26.20 18.74 -7.37
C LEU A 80 26.12 17.23 -7.10
N ARG A 81 27.20 16.62 -6.58
CA ARG A 81 27.18 15.22 -6.16
C ARG A 81 26.17 14.96 -5.03
N ARG A 82 26.16 15.80 -3.99
CA ARG A 82 25.17 15.68 -2.91
C ARG A 82 23.73 15.82 -3.42
N HIS A 83 23.48 16.75 -4.33
CA HIS A 83 22.16 16.90 -4.94
C HIS A 83 21.74 15.66 -5.73
N ARG A 84 22.66 15.06 -6.49
CA ARG A 84 22.42 13.78 -7.18
C ARG A 84 22.08 12.68 -6.19
N ASP A 85 22.90 12.48 -5.16
CA ASP A 85 22.71 11.41 -4.18
C ASP A 85 21.36 11.54 -3.46
N ASN A 86 20.98 12.78 -3.10
CA ASN A 86 19.67 13.07 -2.50
C ASN A 86 18.51 12.77 -3.45
N ALA A 87 18.62 13.15 -4.73
CA ALA A 87 17.60 12.87 -5.72
C ALA A 87 17.47 11.35 -5.99
N GLU A 88 18.59 10.61 -6.05
CA GLU A 88 18.57 9.14 -6.17
C GLU A 88 17.91 8.48 -4.95
N GLN A 89 18.13 9.01 -3.74
CA GLN A 89 17.45 8.54 -2.53
C GLN A 89 15.94 8.84 -2.58
N GLN A 90 15.55 10.05 -2.98
CA GLN A 90 14.14 10.43 -3.13
C GLN A 90 13.43 9.54 -4.16
N LEU A 91 14.09 9.25 -5.29
CA LEU A 91 13.56 8.35 -6.30
C LEU A 91 13.32 6.94 -5.73
N ARG A 92 14.31 6.37 -5.05
CA ARG A 92 14.16 5.04 -4.42
C ARG A 92 13.04 4.99 -3.40
N LEU A 93 12.89 6.03 -2.57
CA LEU A 93 11.80 6.12 -1.60
C LEU A 93 10.45 6.23 -2.30
N GLY A 94 10.33 7.07 -3.35
CA GLY A 94 9.10 7.19 -4.14
C GLY A 94 8.69 5.86 -4.76
N GLN A 95 9.63 5.13 -5.37
CA GLN A 95 9.36 3.80 -5.94
C GLN A 95 8.95 2.78 -4.87
N ALA A 96 9.62 2.76 -3.72
CA ALA A 96 9.27 1.88 -2.61
C ALA A 96 7.87 2.18 -2.05
N PHE A 97 7.50 3.46 -1.91
CA PHE A 97 6.16 3.85 -1.48
C PHE A 97 5.10 3.46 -2.49
N ALA A 98 5.33 3.66 -3.80
CA ALA A 98 4.40 3.22 -4.84
C ALA A 98 4.16 1.71 -4.76
N ALA A 99 5.23 0.92 -4.67
CA ALA A 99 5.13 -0.54 -4.55
C ALA A 99 4.38 -0.98 -3.28
N ALA A 100 4.60 -0.30 -2.15
CA ALA A 100 3.88 -0.59 -0.92
C ALA A 100 2.37 -0.29 -1.05
N LEU A 101 1.98 0.81 -1.69
CA LEU A 101 0.58 1.16 -1.94
C LEU A 101 -0.07 0.16 -2.91
N GLU A 102 0.64 -0.26 -3.96
CA GLU A 102 0.18 -1.33 -4.86
C GLU A 102 -0.08 -2.64 -4.09
N GLN A 103 0.81 -3.01 -3.16
CA GLN A 103 0.62 -4.21 -2.34
C GLN A 103 -0.59 -4.09 -1.40
N VAL A 104 -0.83 -2.91 -0.81
CA VAL A 104 -2.03 -2.67 0.01
C VAL A 104 -3.29 -2.87 -0.83
N LEU A 105 -3.33 -2.36 -2.06
CA LEU A 105 -4.48 -2.53 -2.95
C LEU A 105 -4.74 -4.00 -3.30
N VAL A 106 -3.69 -4.78 -3.55
CA VAL A 106 -3.79 -6.23 -3.79
C VAL A 106 -4.41 -6.92 -2.58
N ASN A 107 -3.86 -6.68 -1.39
CA ASN A 107 -4.34 -7.31 -0.16
C ASN A 107 -5.81 -6.98 0.12
N TYR A 108 -6.23 -5.73 -0.11
CA TYR A 108 -7.64 -5.34 0.07
C TYR A 108 -8.56 -5.98 -0.95
N THR A 109 -8.12 -6.10 -2.21
CA THR A 109 -8.91 -6.73 -3.27
C THR A 109 -9.11 -8.22 -2.98
N GLU A 110 -8.04 -8.91 -2.56
CA GLU A 110 -8.11 -10.33 -2.17
C GLU A 110 -9.02 -10.54 -0.94
N ALA A 111 -8.94 -9.65 0.05
CA ALA A 111 -9.83 -9.70 1.21
C ALA A 111 -11.30 -9.50 0.84
N ASP A 112 -11.59 -8.58 -0.08
CA ASP A 112 -12.95 -8.33 -0.59
C ASP A 112 -13.49 -9.52 -1.38
N ASP A 113 -12.67 -10.14 -2.24
CA ASP A 113 -13.02 -11.35 -2.98
C ASP A 113 -13.35 -12.52 -2.04
N LEU A 114 -12.55 -12.70 -0.99
CA LEU A 114 -12.80 -13.72 0.04
C LEU A 114 -14.09 -13.43 0.83
N ALA A 115 -14.32 -12.17 1.20
CA ALA A 115 -15.54 -11.76 1.89
C ALA A 115 -16.78 -11.98 1.01
N ALA A 116 -16.72 -11.61 -0.27
CA ALA A 116 -17.79 -11.83 -1.23
C ALA A 116 -18.08 -13.33 -1.44
N ALA A 117 -17.05 -14.18 -1.47
CA ALA A 117 -17.22 -15.63 -1.53
C ALA A 117 -17.90 -16.18 -0.27
N ALA A 118 -17.49 -15.74 0.91
CA ALA A 118 -18.10 -16.14 2.19
C ALA A 118 -19.57 -15.70 2.29
N LEU A 119 -19.89 -14.47 1.89
CA LEU A 119 -21.27 -13.97 1.86
C LEU A 119 -22.16 -14.80 0.94
N LYS A 120 -21.66 -15.20 -0.24
CA LYS A 120 -22.40 -16.10 -1.14
C LYS A 120 -22.69 -17.47 -0.52
N VAL A 121 -21.81 -17.99 0.34
CA VAL A 121 -22.06 -19.25 1.06
C VAL A 121 -23.16 -19.04 2.10
N ILE A 122 -23.06 -17.97 2.89
CA ILE A 122 -24.06 -17.61 3.90
C ILE A 122 -25.45 -17.43 3.26
N ASP A 123 -25.53 -16.72 2.13
CA ASP A 123 -26.80 -16.54 1.40
C ASP A 123 -27.44 -17.86 1.00
N ARG A 124 -26.64 -18.83 0.52
CA ARG A 124 -27.13 -20.17 0.18
C ARG A 124 -27.63 -20.93 1.40
N GLU A 125 -26.90 -20.85 2.51
CA GLU A 125 -27.29 -21.52 3.76
C GLU A 125 -28.59 -20.93 4.33
N ILE A 126 -28.74 -19.61 4.30
CA ILE A 126 -29.98 -18.91 4.70
C ILE A 126 -31.13 -19.34 3.80
N ALA A 127 -30.93 -19.36 2.47
CA ALA A 127 -31.97 -19.82 1.54
C ALA A 127 -32.39 -21.28 1.79
N ALA A 128 -31.42 -22.17 2.04
CA ALA A 128 -31.69 -23.57 2.36
C ALA A 128 -32.39 -23.73 3.73
N ALA A 129 -32.06 -22.90 4.72
CA ALA A 129 -32.74 -22.89 6.01
C ALA A 129 -34.19 -22.41 5.87
N ALA A 130 -34.44 -21.35 5.10
CA ALA A 130 -35.77 -20.83 4.82
C ALA A 130 -36.66 -21.88 4.15
N GLN A 131 -36.17 -22.55 3.09
CA GLN A 131 -36.90 -23.63 2.42
C GLN A 131 -37.23 -24.79 3.37
N ARG A 132 -36.29 -25.18 4.25
CA ARG A 132 -36.55 -26.23 5.25
C ARG A 132 -37.62 -25.83 6.25
N ALA A 133 -37.66 -24.56 6.66
CA ALA A 133 -38.68 -24.03 7.55
C ALA A 133 -40.07 -24.06 6.89
N GLU A 134 -40.18 -23.56 5.65
CA GLU A 134 -41.44 -23.60 4.88
C GLU A 134 -41.96 -25.03 4.71
N HIS A 135 -41.08 -25.97 4.35
CA HIS A 135 -41.46 -27.39 4.24
C HIS A 135 -41.87 -28.03 5.57
N ALA A 136 -41.35 -27.56 6.70
CA ALA A 136 -41.75 -28.04 8.02
C ALA A 136 -43.14 -27.50 8.40
N GLU A 137 -43.41 -26.23 8.09
CA GLU A 137 -44.72 -25.61 8.31
C GLU A 137 -45.83 -26.28 7.48
N LEU A 138 -45.58 -26.55 6.20
CA LEU A 138 -46.53 -27.25 5.33
C LEU A 138 -46.89 -28.65 5.86
N ARG A 139 -45.89 -29.43 6.28
CA ARG A 139 -46.11 -30.76 6.88
C ARG A 139 -46.93 -30.69 8.16
N HIS A 140 -46.67 -29.69 8.99
CA HIS A 140 -47.40 -29.48 10.23
C HIS A 140 -48.85 -29.03 10.00
N GLN A 141 -49.13 -28.26 8.94
CA GLN A 141 -50.51 -27.92 8.56
C GLN A 141 -51.28 -29.14 8.03
N GLN A 142 -50.65 -29.99 7.22
CA GLN A 142 -51.26 -31.22 6.70
C GLN A 142 -51.62 -32.20 7.83
N GLY A 143 -50.73 -32.40 8.80
CA GLY A 143 -51.00 -33.28 9.95
C GLY A 143 -52.09 -32.77 10.92
N ARG A 144 -52.44 -31.48 10.88
CA ARG A 144 -53.57 -30.93 11.65
C ARG A 144 -54.92 -31.11 10.94
N GLY A 145 -54.93 -31.24 9.62
CA GLY A 145 -56.14 -31.41 8.82
C GLY A 145 -56.72 -32.83 8.84
N GLU A 146 -55.91 -33.85 9.14
CA GLU A 146 -56.35 -35.26 9.17
C GLU A 146 -57.01 -35.68 10.50
N ASN A 147 -56.98 -34.83 11.54
CA ASN A 147 -57.55 -35.12 12.86
C ASN A 147 -58.81 -34.27 13.19
N ALA A 148 -59.36 -33.56 12.21
CA ALA A 148 -60.60 -32.77 12.32
C ALA A 148 -61.72 -33.43 11.50
#